data_AF-A0A258CYZ4-F1
#
_entry.id   AF-A0A258CYZ4-F1
#
_cell.length_a   1.000
_cell.length_b   1.000
_cell.length_c   1.000
_cell.angle_alpha   90.00
_cell.angle_beta   90.00
_cell.angle_gamma   90.00
#
_symmetry.space_group_name_H-M   'P 1'
#
loop_
_entity.id
_entity.type
_entity.pdbx_description
1 polymer ?
#
loop_
_entity_poly.entity_id
_entity_poly.type
_entity_poly.pdbx_seq_one_letter_code
_entity_poly.pdbx_strand_id
1 'polypeptide(L)'
;MRRPWKYWQFDPIQWWRWRHPRLWAGGGFDPHDSQEVTYYALLRLQGAARDVFMLSCIEALDYDQIGRHLALTISEVEAHLAAALYQIDTMVRFIERTRPRLDVG
;
A
#
# COMPACT_ATOMS: atom_id res chain seq x y z
N MET A 1 12.54 8.16 -13.52
CA MET A 1 12.67 6.96 -14.39
C MET A 1 12.03 5.79 -13.66
N ARG A 2 10.89 5.27 -14.15
CA ARG A 2 10.19 4.12 -13.54
C ARG A 2 11.08 2.88 -13.63
N ARG A 3 11.54 2.35 -12.49
CA ARG A 3 12.39 1.15 -12.44
C ARG A 3 11.51 -0.10 -12.63
N PRO A 4 11.69 -0.89 -13.71
CA PRO A 4 10.76 -1.96 -14.11
C PRO A 4 11.08 -3.32 -13.44
N TRP A 5 11.62 -3.33 -12.23
CA TRP A 5 12.08 -4.59 -11.63
C TRP A 5 10.90 -5.30 -10.98
N LYS A 6 10.22 -6.10 -11.80
CA LYS A 6 9.16 -7.05 -11.42
C LYS A 6 9.63 -8.06 -10.36
N TYR A 7 10.95 -8.21 -10.19
CA TYR A 7 11.60 -9.17 -9.31
C TYR A 7 12.57 -8.46 -8.36
N TRP A 8 12.08 -8.09 -7.18
CA TRP A 8 12.86 -7.38 -6.16
C TRP A 8 14.07 -8.19 -5.67
N GLN A 9 14.08 -9.51 -5.84
CA GLN A 9 15.16 -10.39 -5.36
C GLN A 9 16.52 -10.07 -6.01
N PHE A 10 16.50 -9.47 -7.21
CA PHE A 10 17.72 -9.14 -7.98
C PHE A 10 18.16 -7.68 -7.82
N ASP A 11 17.43 -6.87 -7.05
CA ASP A 11 17.81 -5.48 -6.79
C ASP A 11 18.51 -5.40 -5.40
N PRO A 12 19.80 -5.05 -5.35
CA PRO A 12 20.53 -4.91 -4.08
C PRO A 12 19.87 -3.94 -3.09
N ILE A 13 19.19 -2.89 -3.58
CA ILE A 13 18.47 -1.93 -2.73
C ILE A 13 17.30 -2.61 -2.00
N GLN A 14 16.81 -3.75 -2.49
CA GLN A 14 15.69 -4.50 -1.92
C GLN A 14 16.12 -5.62 -0.97
N TRP A 15 17.42 -5.97 -0.87
CA TRP A 15 17.86 -7.16 -0.15
C TRP A 15 17.53 -7.14 1.36
N TRP A 16 17.36 -5.97 1.96
CA TRP A 16 16.88 -5.86 3.33
C TRP A 16 15.48 -6.51 3.53
N ARG A 17 14.64 -6.58 2.48
CA ARG A 17 13.34 -7.26 2.50
C ARG A 17 13.44 -8.75 2.79
N TRP A 18 14.59 -9.40 2.55
CA TRP A 18 14.79 -10.83 2.87
C TRP A 18 14.53 -11.13 4.35
N ARG A 19 14.78 -10.17 5.26
CA ARG A 19 14.53 -10.34 6.71
C ARG A 19 13.07 -10.10 7.11
N HIS A 20 12.23 -9.67 6.16
CA HIS A 20 10.87 -9.23 6.39
C HIS A 20 9.92 -9.92 5.41
N PRO A 21 9.47 -11.16 5.69
CA PRO A 21 8.58 -11.91 4.80
C PRO A 21 7.31 -11.15 4.42
N ARG A 22 6.84 -10.27 5.31
CA ARG A 22 5.73 -9.37 5.03
C ARG A 22 5.98 -8.56 3.75
N LEU A 23 7.21 -8.17 3.44
CA LEU A 23 7.57 -7.38 2.27
C LEU A 23 7.88 -8.21 1.03
N TRP A 24 7.65 -9.52 0.98
CA TRP A 24 8.04 -10.32 -0.20
C TRP A 24 7.07 -10.21 -1.37
N ALA A 25 5.87 -9.69 -1.14
CA ALA A 25 4.89 -9.43 -2.19
C ALA A 25 5.27 -8.19 -3.04
N GLY A 26 4.76 -8.10 -4.26
CA GLY A 26 4.92 -6.93 -5.14
C GLY A 26 6.30 -6.75 -5.76
N GLY A 27 6.44 -5.71 -6.59
CA GLY A 27 7.71 -5.33 -7.24
C GLY A 27 8.71 -4.65 -6.30
N GLY A 28 9.83 -4.18 -6.84
CA GLY A 28 10.77 -3.29 -6.14
C GLY A 28 10.17 -1.90 -5.91
N PHE A 29 10.65 -1.20 -4.87
CA PHE A 29 10.32 0.20 -4.54
C PHE A 29 11.46 0.83 -3.73
N ASP A 30 11.78 2.11 -3.94
CA ASP A 30 12.75 2.82 -3.11
C ASP A 30 12.17 3.04 -1.69
N PRO A 31 12.78 2.47 -0.63
CA PRO A 31 12.27 2.65 0.75
C PRO A 31 12.45 4.07 1.31
N HIS A 32 13.17 4.94 0.61
CA HIS A 32 13.36 6.33 0.96
C HIS A 32 12.46 7.29 0.17
N ASP A 33 11.83 6.82 -0.90
CA ASP A 33 10.81 7.56 -1.65
C ASP A 33 9.42 7.31 -1.03
N SER A 34 8.84 8.34 -0.42
CA SER A 34 7.53 8.24 0.24
C SER A 34 6.40 7.89 -0.74
N GLN A 35 6.49 8.31 -2.01
CA GLN A 35 5.50 7.96 -3.02
C GLN A 35 5.60 6.48 -3.39
N GLU A 36 6.81 5.96 -3.61
CA GLU A 36 6.98 4.54 -3.94
C GLU A 36 6.59 3.62 -2.77
N VAL A 37 6.89 4.00 -1.52
CA VAL A 37 6.45 3.28 -0.32
C VAL A 37 4.92 3.27 -0.19
N THR A 38 4.28 4.43 -0.42
CA THR A 38 2.81 4.53 -0.37
C THR A 38 2.18 3.69 -1.46
N TYR A 39 2.71 3.78 -2.69
CA TYR A 39 2.23 2.98 -3.82
C TYR A 39 2.37 1.47 -3.54
N TYR A 40 3.50 1.05 -2.96
CA TYR A 40 3.69 -0.33 -2.53
C TYR A 40 2.65 -0.76 -1.48
N ALA A 41 2.37 0.08 -0.48
CA ALA A 41 1.35 -0.20 0.53
C ALA A 41 -0.07 -0.30 -0.06
N LEU A 42 -0.41 0.57 -1.02
CA LEU A 42 -1.69 0.55 -1.72
C LEU A 42 -1.90 -0.72 -2.54
N LEU A 43 -0.86 -1.16 -3.29
CA LEU A 43 -0.92 -2.39 -4.09
C LEU A 43 -1.14 -3.66 -3.25
N ARG A 44 -0.98 -3.57 -1.93
CA ARG A 44 -1.21 -4.68 -1.01
C ARG A 44 -2.59 -4.75 -0.42
N LEU A 45 -3.41 -3.72 -0.61
CA LEU A 45 -4.81 -3.81 -0.26
C LEU A 45 -5.48 -4.90 -1.12
N GLN A 46 -6.38 -5.67 -0.51
CA GLN A 46 -7.10 -6.74 -1.18
C GLN A 46 -8.60 -6.68 -0.85
N GLY A 47 -9.41 -7.23 -1.75
CA GLY A 47 -10.86 -7.36 -1.59
C GLY A 47 -11.58 -6.02 -1.39
N ALA A 48 -12.66 -6.05 -0.61
CA ALA A 48 -13.55 -4.90 -0.41
C ALA A 48 -12.83 -3.66 0.15
N ALA A 49 -11.83 -3.83 1.01
CA ALA A 49 -11.06 -2.70 1.55
C ALA A 49 -10.28 -1.94 0.45
N ARG A 50 -9.71 -2.66 -0.51
CA ARG A 50 -9.06 -2.05 -1.68
C ARG A 50 -10.08 -1.31 -2.52
N ASP A 51 -11.18 -1.96 -2.85
CA ASP A 51 -12.15 -1.44 -3.80
C ASP A 51 -12.84 -0.20 -3.23
N VAL A 52 -13.22 -0.21 -1.94
CA VAL A 52 -13.73 0.95 -1.20
C VAL A 52 -12.70 2.08 -1.17
N PHE A 53 -11.44 1.79 -0.84
CA PHE A 53 -10.40 2.83 -0.80
C PHE A 53 -10.23 3.50 -2.16
N MET A 54 -10.12 2.72 -3.24
CA MET A 54 -9.95 3.25 -4.60
C MET A 54 -11.11 4.14 -5.03
N LEU A 55 -12.36 3.76 -4.70
CA LEU A 55 -13.53 4.58 -5.01
C LEU A 55 -13.60 5.83 -4.14
N SER A 56 -13.17 5.76 -2.87
CA SER A 56 -13.13 6.93 -1.97
C SER A 56 -12.15 8.01 -2.41
N CYS A 57 -11.15 7.67 -3.24
CA CYS A 57 -10.24 8.65 -3.83
C CYS A 57 -10.86 9.45 -4.99
N ILE A 58 -12.05 9.07 -5.48
CA ILE A 58 -12.75 9.81 -6.53
C ILE A 58 -13.64 10.86 -5.86
N GLU A 59 -13.30 12.14 -6.02
CA GLU A 59 -13.99 13.28 -5.37
C GLU A 59 -15.51 13.33 -5.64
N ALA A 60 -15.99 12.71 -6.72
CA ALA A 60 -17.39 12.69 -7.09
C ALA A 60 -18.23 11.60 -6.38
N LEU A 61 -17.61 10.71 -5.60
CA LEU A 61 -18.29 9.58 -4.95
C LEU A 61 -18.41 9.77 -3.43
N ASP A 62 -19.65 9.82 -2.93
CA ASP A 62 -19.94 9.72 -1.50
C ASP A 62 -20.04 8.26 -1.03
N TYR A 63 -20.12 8.04 0.29
CA TYR A 63 -20.14 6.68 0.86
C TYR A 63 -21.40 5.89 0.49
N ASP A 64 -22.53 6.56 0.23
CA ASP A 64 -23.76 5.90 -0.22
C ASP A 64 -23.61 5.40 -1.67
N GLN A 65 -23.03 6.21 -2.55
CA GLN A 65 -22.76 5.85 -3.95
C GLN A 65 -21.75 4.70 -4.03
N ILE A 66 -20.71 4.72 -3.21
CA ILE A 66 -19.73 3.62 -3.09
C ILE A 66 -20.44 2.34 -2.60
N GLY A 67 -21.26 2.46 -1.56
CA GLY A 67 -22.03 1.34 -1.02
C GLY A 67 -22.94 0.70 -2.06
N ARG A 68 -23.71 1.52 -2.79
CA ARG A 68 -24.55 1.02 -3.89
C ARG A 68 -23.75 0.34 -4.99
N HIS A 69 -22.59 0.88 -5.36
CA HIS A 69 -21.74 0.29 -6.40
C HIS A 69 -21.18 -1.09 -6.00
N LEU A 70 -20.83 -1.26 -4.73
CA LEU A 70 -20.22 -2.50 -4.20
C LEU A 70 -21.20 -3.44 -3.52
N ALA A 71 -22.50 -3.11 -3.51
CA ALA A 71 -23.54 -3.82 -2.75
C ALA A 71 -23.22 -3.92 -1.24
N LEU A 72 -22.77 -2.80 -0.66
CA LEU A 72 -22.44 -2.63 0.75
C LEU A 72 -23.35 -1.57 1.40
N THR A 73 -23.55 -1.69 2.70
CA THR A 73 -24.13 -0.62 3.54
C THR A 73 -23.10 0.48 3.79
N ILE A 74 -23.56 1.68 4.18
CA ILE A 74 -22.67 2.80 4.54
C ILE A 74 -21.71 2.40 5.67
N SER A 75 -22.19 1.69 6.68
CA SER A 75 -21.36 1.25 7.81
C SER A 75 -20.26 0.26 7.37
N GLU A 76 -20.56 -0.63 6.41
CA GLU A 76 -19.55 -1.52 5.83
C GLU A 76 -18.52 -0.75 4.99
N VAL A 77 -18.95 0.28 4.25
CA VAL A 77 -18.04 1.18 3.53
C VAL A 77 -17.09 1.88 4.51
N GLU A 78 -17.61 2.47 5.58
CA GLU A 78 -16.80 3.10 6.64
C GLU A 78 -15.80 2.11 7.26
N ALA A 79 -16.26 0.91 7.61
CA ALA A 79 -15.42 -0.13 8.20
C ALA A 79 -14.31 -0.58 7.24
N HIS A 80 -14.63 -0.78 5.96
CA HIS A 80 -13.65 -1.16 4.94
C HIS A 80 -12.66 -0.04 4.64
N LEU A 81 -13.10 1.22 4.62
CA LEU A 81 -12.22 2.38 4.45
C LEU A 81 -11.26 2.52 5.63
N ALA A 82 -11.78 2.42 6.87
CA ALA A 82 -10.95 2.44 8.07
C ALA A 82 -9.93 1.30 8.07
N ALA A 83 -10.35 0.09 7.67
CA ALA A 83 -9.46 -1.06 7.54
C ALA A 83 -8.36 -0.83 6.49
N ALA A 84 -8.71 -0.23 5.34
CA ALA A 84 -7.74 0.10 4.29
C ALA A 84 -6.70 1.12 4.77
N LEU A 85 -7.14 2.22 5.38
CA LEU A 85 -6.26 3.26 5.94
C LEU A 85 -5.33 2.68 7.00
N TYR A 86 -5.87 1.83 7.89
CA TYR A 86 -5.06 1.16 8.91
C TYR A 86 -4.00 0.23 8.31
N GLN A 87 -4.34 -0.55 7.27
CA GLN A 87 -3.39 -1.42 6.58
C GLN A 87 -2.29 -0.62 5.88
N ILE A 88 -2.64 0.50 5.22
CA ILE A 88 -1.68 1.39 4.59
C ILE A 88 -0.72 1.96 5.64
N ASP A 89 -1.23 2.62 6.69
CA ASP A 89 -0.41 3.23 7.74
C ASP A 89 0.49 2.20 8.41
N THR A 90 -0.04 1.01 8.71
CA THR A 90 0.74 -0.09 9.30
C THR A 90 1.89 -0.51 8.38
N MET A 91 1.65 -0.61 7.07
CA MET A 91 2.68 -0.98 6.10
C MET A 91 3.75 0.10 5.95
N VAL A 92 3.34 1.35 5.84
CA VAL A 92 4.24 2.51 5.73
C VAL A 92 5.13 2.56 6.97
N ARG A 93 4.55 2.54 8.18
CA ARG A 93 5.32 2.55 9.43
C ARG A 93 6.23 1.34 9.58
N PHE A 94 5.80 0.17 9.10
CA PHE A 94 6.65 -1.01 9.12
C PHE A 94 7.89 -0.80 8.23
N ILE A 95 7.72 -0.28 7.02
CA ILE A 95 8.82 0.04 6.11
C ILE A 95 9.72 1.13 6.69
N GLU A 96 9.17 2.21 7.23
CA GLU A 96 9.94 3.28 7.86
C GLU A 96 10.85 2.79 9.00
N ARG A 97 10.37 1.81 9.78
CA ARG A 97 11.14 1.23 10.89
C ARG A 97 12.19 0.21 10.44
N THR A 98 11.99 -0.42 9.28
CA THR A 98 12.81 -1.56 8.83
C THR A 98 13.72 -1.22 7.65
N ARG A 99 13.49 -0.09 6.97
CA ARG A 99 14.31 0.35 5.85
C ARG A 99 15.77 0.54 6.28
N PRO A 100 16.72 0.32 5.36
CA PRO A 100 18.13 0.64 5.60
C PRO A 100 18.29 2.10 6.01
N ARG A 101 19.34 2.40 6.77
CA ARG A 101 19.77 3.80 6.93
C ARG A 101 20.43 4.22 5.64
N LEU A 102 20.23 5.48 5.24
CA LEU A 102 21.07 6.08 4.21
C LEU A 102 22.48 6.16 4.82
N ASP A 103 23.39 5.28 4.38
CA ASP A 103 24.80 5.45 4.69
C ASP A 103 25.27 6.68 3.92
N VAL A 104 25.33 7.81 4.62
CA VAL A 104 25.97 9.02 4.11
C VAL A 104 27.48 8.75 4.19
N GLY A 105 28.01 8.19 3.11
CA GLY A 105 29.46 8.13 2.84
C GLY A 105 29.97 9.49 2.36
#